data_AF-A0A0D8XTP3-F1
#
_entry.id   AF-A0A0D8XTP3-F1
#
_cell.length_a   1.000
_cell.length_b   1.000
_cell.length_c   1.000
_cell.angle_alpha   90.00
_cell.angle_beta   90.00
_cell.angle_gamma   90.00
#
_symmetry.space_group_name_H-M   'P 1'
#
loop_
_entity.id
_entity.type
_entity.pdbx_description
1 polymer ?
#
loop_
_entity_poly.entity_id
_entity_poly.type
_entity_poly.pdbx_seq_one_letter_code
_entity_poly.pdbx_strand_id
1 'polypeptide(L)'
;MNGNVPNGLIPRRSSVVTVAMVRLLYDTYNEYAEWLRRFRDYLYVERDDVDYYLLYDEYLQIIDYYRNRIRDIHEIILLQLN
;
A
#
# COMPACT_ATOMS: atom_id res chain seq x y z
N MET A 1 -13.09 -46.12 -14.04
CA MET A 1 -11.67 -45.69 -14.01
C MET A 1 -11.62 -44.36 -13.27
N ASN A 2 -11.12 -44.38 -12.04
CA ASN A 2 -10.86 -43.16 -11.25
C ASN A 2 -9.72 -42.39 -11.93
N GLY A 3 -10.07 -41.31 -12.64
CA GLY A 3 -9.10 -40.31 -13.05
C GLY A 3 -8.68 -39.53 -11.81
N ASN A 4 -7.66 -40.02 -11.10
CA ASN A 4 -6.96 -39.23 -10.10
C ASN A 4 -6.32 -38.04 -10.82
N VAL A 5 -7.02 -36.91 -10.84
CA VAL A 5 -6.41 -35.62 -11.10
C VAL A 5 -5.37 -35.41 -9.99
N PRO A 6 -4.08 -35.23 -10.30
CA PRO A 6 -3.09 -35.04 -9.26
C PRO A 6 -3.39 -33.71 -8.55
N ASN A 7 -3.71 -33.78 -7.25
CA ASN A 7 -3.88 -32.65 -6.33
C ASN A 7 -2.59 -31.83 -6.10
N GLY A 8 -1.67 -31.78 -7.07
CA GLY A 8 -0.32 -31.21 -6.92
C GLY A 8 -0.12 -29.82 -7.52
N LEU A 9 -1.10 -29.25 -8.25
CA LEU A 9 -0.89 -28.02 -9.04
C LEU A 9 -1.45 -26.74 -8.40
N ILE A 10 -2.14 -26.83 -7.26
CA ILE A 10 -2.90 -25.70 -6.70
C ILE A 10 -2.16 -24.79 -5.66
N PRO A 11 -1.00 -25.09 -5.02
CA PRO A 11 -0.45 -24.13 -4.04
C PRO A 11 0.63 -23.14 -4.55
N ARG A 12 1.24 -23.31 -5.73
CA ARG A 12 2.42 -22.48 -6.12
C ARG A 12 2.08 -21.09 -6.65
N ARG A 13 0.94 -20.90 -7.31
CA ARG A 13 0.57 -19.58 -7.87
C ARG A 13 0.06 -18.64 -6.78
N SER A 14 -0.74 -19.14 -5.84
CA SER A 14 -1.24 -18.36 -4.70
C SER A 14 -0.08 -17.85 -3.83
N SER A 15 0.91 -18.69 -3.51
CA SER A 15 2.05 -18.24 -2.69
C SER A 15 2.93 -17.17 -3.35
N VAL A 16 3.18 -17.27 -4.66
CA VAL A 16 3.94 -16.25 -5.40
C VAL A 16 3.19 -14.92 -5.47
N VAL A 17 1.87 -14.96 -5.69
CA VAL A 17 1.01 -13.76 -5.69
C VAL A 17 0.99 -13.13 -4.30
N THR A 18 0.81 -13.91 -3.24
CA THR A 18 0.85 -13.41 -1.86
C THR A 18 2.20 -12.77 -1.52
N VAL A 19 3.33 -13.39 -1.89
CA VAL A 19 4.65 -12.81 -1.67
C VAL A 19 4.84 -11.50 -2.44
N ALA A 20 4.38 -11.43 -3.70
CA ALA A 20 4.44 -10.20 -4.48
C ALA A 20 3.59 -9.07 -3.88
N MET A 21 2.39 -9.40 -3.39
CA MET A 21 1.49 -8.43 -2.73
C MET A 21 2.06 -7.95 -1.39
N VAL A 22 2.69 -8.83 -0.61
CA VAL A 22 3.38 -8.43 0.64
C VAL A 22 4.54 -7.48 0.36
N ARG A 23 5.33 -7.72 -0.71
CA ARG A 23 6.37 -6.78 -1.13
C ARG A 23 5.79 -5.44 -1.54
N LEU A 24 4.74 -5.44 -2.37
CA LEU A 24 4.04 -4.22 -2.76
C LEU A 24 3.50 -3.44 -1.55
N LEU A 25 2.95 -4.15 -0.55
CA LEU A 25 2.48 -3.55 0.70
C LEU A 25 3.62 -2.88 1.46
N TYR A 26 4.76 -3.56 1.59
CA TYR A 26 5.95 -3.03 2.26
C TYR A 26 6.49 -1.78 1.56
N ASP A 27 6.65 -1.82 0.24
CA ASP A 27 7.14 -0.69 -0.55
C ASP A 27 6.17 0.50 -0.46
N THR A 28 4.86 0.23 -0.57
CA THR A 28 3.81 1.25 -0.42
C THR A 28 3.83 1.89 0.98
N TYR A 29 4.05 1.09 2.03
CA TYR A 29 4.15 1.60 3.40
C TYR A 29 5.39 2.46 3.61
N ASN A 30 6.53 2.09 3.01
CA ASN A 30 7.75 2.90 3.08
C ASN A 30 7.58 4.26 2.40
N GLU A 31 6.95 4.28 1.22
CA GLU A 31 6.62 5.53 0.53
C GLU A 31 5.65 6.39 1.36
N TYR A 32 4.62 5.77 1.94
CA TYR A 32 3.68 6.46 2.83
C TYR A 32 4.38 7.09 4.04
N ALA A 33 5.26 6.34 4.71
CA ALA A 33 6.02 6.82 5.86
C ALA A 33 6.97 7.98 5.50
N GLU A 34 7.54 7.97 4.29
CA GLU A 34 8.35 9.06 3.77
C GLU A 34 7.51 10.33 3.54
N TRP A 35 6.32 10.21 2.96
CA TRP A 35 5.40 11.34 2.79
C TRP A 35 4.92 11.93 4.11
N LEU A 36 4.60 11.08 5.11
CA LEU A 36 4.30 11.54 6.46
C LEU A 36 5.45 12.31 7.10
N ARG A 37 6.70 11.85 6.88
CA ARG A 37 7.89 12.55 7.38
C ARG A 37 8.04 13.92 6.73
N ARG A 38 7.91 14.00 5.40
CA ARG A 38 7.97 15.27 4.66
C ARG A 38 6.86 16.23 5.08
N PHE A 39 5.64 15.74 5.24
CA PHE A 39 4.53 16.56 5.70
C PHE A 39 4.77 17.09 7.12
N ARG A 40 5.25 16.25 8.02
CA ARG A 40 5.65 16.68 9.36
C ARG A 40 6.71 17.78 9.31
N ASP A 41 7.75 17.60 8.50
CA ASP A 41 8.84 18.58 8.37
C ASP A 41 8.33 19.90 7.73
N TYR A 42 7.39 19.80 6.80
CA TYR A 42 6.69 20.93 6.20
C TYR A 42 5.86 21.74 7.24
N LEU A 43 5.18 21.06 8.17
CA LEU A 43 4.38 21.72 9.22
C LEU A 43 5.23 22.53 10.22
N TYR A 44 6.54 22.26 10.33
CA TYR A 44 7.45 23.03 11.19
C TYR A 44 7.88 24.38 10.59
N VAL A 45 7.50 24.67 9.35
CA VAL A 45 7.79 25.96 8.73
C VAL A 45 6.63 26.91 8.98
N GLU A 46 6.84 27.95 9.79
CA GLU A 46 5.85 29.01 10.00
C GLU A 46 5.74 29.87 8.72
N ARG A 47 4.69 29.66 7.94
CA ARG A 47 4.31 30.48 6.78
C ARG A 47 2.78 30.59 6.73
N ASP A 48 2.29 31.75 6.30
CA ASP A 48 0.86 32.03 6.14
C ASP A 48 0.62 32.67 4.77
N ASP A 49 1.00 31.94 3.71
CA ASP A 49 0.82 32.32 2.32
C ASP A 49 -0.03 31.28 1.56
N VAL A 50 -0.57 31.66 0.41
CA VAL A 50 -1.46 30.79 -0.39
C VAL A 50 -0.72 29.52 -0.85
N ASP A 51 0.57 29.64 -1.19
CA ASP A 51 1.39 28.53 -1.65
C ASP A 51 1.57 27.47 -0.56
N TYR A 52 1.67 27.90 0.71
CA TYR A 52 1.62 27.02 1.87
C TYR A 52 0.33 26.18 1.86
N TYR A 53 -0.85 26.79 1.89
CA TYR A 53 -2.08 26.00 1.97
C TYR A 53 -2.32 25.08 0.75
N LEU A 54 -1.88 25.47 -0.45
CA LEU A 54 -1.90 24.58 -1.62
C LEU A 54 -1.03 23.32 -1.43
N LEU A 55 0.18 23.51 -0.92
CA LEU A 55 1.09 22.39 -0.65
C LEU A 55 0.61 21.52 0.52
N TYR A 56 -0.03 22.13 1.53
CA TYR A 56 -0.69 21.41 2.62
C TYR A 56 -1.77 20.46 2.10
N ASP A 57 -2.65 20.93 1.22
CA ASP A 57 -3.70 20.11 0.61
C ASP A 57 -3.12 19.00 -0.26
N GLU A 58 -2.03 19.26 -0.99
CA GLU A 58 -1.31 18.24 -1.77
C GLU A 58 -0.79 17.11 -0.87
N TYR A 59 -0.17 17.45 0.27
CA TYR A 59 0.28 16.44 1.24
C TYR A 59 -0.88 15.59 1.77
N LEU A 60 -2.02 16.20 2.11
CA LEU A 60 -3.20 15.47 2.58
C LEU A 60 -3.73 14.49 1.52
N GLN A 61 -3.82 14.94 0.26
CA GLN A 61 -4.28 14.09 -0.84
C GLN A 61 -3.36 12.89 -1.06
N ILE A 62 -2.04 13.10 -1.00
CA ILE A 62 -1.05 12.03 -1.15
C ILE A 62 -1.13 11.04 0.01
N ILE A 63 -1.22 11.53 1.25
CA ILE A 63 -1.37 10.71 2.46
C ILE A 63 -2.62 9.83 2.36
N ASP A 64 -3.77 10.40 1.96
CA ASP A 64 -5.02 9.65 1.80
C ASP A 64 -4.93 8.64 0.65
N TYR A 65 -4.27 8.98 -0.46
CA TYR A 65 -4.01 8.05 -1.55
C TYR A 65 -3.27 6.79 -1.07
N TYR A 66 -2.16 6.97 -0.35
CA TYR A 66 -1.36 5.85 0.15
C TYR A 66 -2.12 5.04 1.20
N ARG A 67 -2.86 5.70 2.11
CA ARG A 67 -3.71 5.02 3.09
C ARG A 67 -4.73 4.09 2.42
N ASN A 68 -5.40 4.56 1.37
CA ASN A 68 -6.35 3.74 0.61
C ASN A 68 -5.64 2.60 -0.11
N ARG A 69 -4.51 2.87 -0.77
CA ARG A 69 -3.74 1.85 -1.48
C ARG A 69 -3.24 0.72 -0.56
N ILE A 70 -2.78 1.06 0.66
CA ILE A 70 -2.38 0.09 1.68
C ILE A 70 -3.55 -0.82 2.06
N ARG A 71 -4.73 -0.23 2.30
CA ARG A 71 -5.95 -1.00 2.60
C ARG A 71 -6.29 -1.95 1.45
N ASP A 72 -6.30 -1.47 0.22
CA ASP A 72 -6.69 -2.26 -0.95
C ASP A 72 -5.74 -3.45 -1.16
N ILE A 73 -4.42 -3.25 -0.99
CA ILE A 73 -3.43 -4.34 -1.05
C ILE A 73 -3.66 -5.34 0.08
N HIS A 74 -3.92 -4.86 1.30
CA HIS A 74 -4.18 -5.71 2.46
C HIS A 74 -5.42 -6.59 2.27
N GLU A 75 -6.51 -6.04 1.71
CA GLU A 75 -7.73 -6.79 1.40
C GLU A 75 -7.46 -7.91 0.39
N ILE A 76 -6.66 -7.64 -0.66
CA ILE A 76 -6.24 -8.67 -1.63
C ILE A 76 -5.46 -9.79 -0.95
N ILE A 77 -4.53 -9.46 -0.04
CA ILE A 77 -3.75 -10.47 0.71
C ILE A 77 -4.68 -11.34 1.55
N LEU A 78 -5.61 -10.75 2.29
CA LEU A 78 -6.56 -11.49 3.13
C LEU A 78 -7.44 -12.43 2.30
N LEU A 79 -7.86 -12.03 1.09
CA LEU A 79 -8.62 -12.87 0.16
C LEU A 79 -7.81 -14.05 -0.39
N GLN A 80 -6.47 -13.98 -0.40
CA GLN A 80 -5.61 -15.10 -0.83
C GLN A 80 -5.28 -16.07 0.31
N LEU A 81 -5.51 -15.68 1.56
CA LEU A 81 -5.21 -16.49 2.75
C LEU A 81 -6.43 -17.26 3.28
N ASN A 82 -7.64 -16.86 2.89
CA ASN A 82 -8.91 -17.53 3.22
C ASN A 82 -9.39 -18.39 2.05
#